data_AF-A0A7W1VWT9-F1
#
_entry.id   AF-A0A7W1VWT9-F1
#
_cell.length_a   1.000
_cell.length_b   1.000
_cell.length_c   1.000
_cell.angle_alpha   90.00
_cell.angle_beta   90.00
_cell.angle_gamma   90.00
#
_symmetry.space_group_name_H-M   'P 1'
#
loop_
_entity.id
_entity.type
_entity.pdbx_description
1 polymer ?
#
loop_
_entity_poly.entity_id
_entity_poly.type
_entity_poly.pdbx_seq_one_letter_code
_entity_poly.pdbx_strand_id
1 'polypeptide(L)'
;MKWPRQKSLDKIKDKIRNKTRRTQGHSMGQIIEGLNPVMKGWFEYLKHSHWTTFEPLDGWLRMRLRSILRKNNGGKGRGRGSDHQKWP
;
A
#
# COMPACT_ATOMS: atom_id res chain seq x y z
N MET A 1 21.47 -14.54 -4.88
CA MET A 1 20.11 -14.02 -4.58
C MET A 1 20.23 -12.60 -4.04
N LYS A 2 19.58 -11.59 -4.65
CA LYS A 2 19.71 -10.19 -4.23
C LYS A 2 18.53 -9.79 -3.34
N TRP A 3 18.84 -9.28 -2.15
CA TRP A 3 17.86 -8.64 -1.29
C TRP A 3 17.80 -7.15 -1.61
N PRO A 4 16.61 -6.54 -1.65
CA PRO A 4 16.50 -5.11 -1.86
C PRO A 4 17.09 -4.36 -0.69
N ARG A 5 17.84 -3.29 -0.98
CA ARG A 5 18.38 -2.42 0.06
C ARG A 5 17.25 -1.82 0.88
N GLN A 6 17.36 -1.86 2.20
CA GLN A 6 16.38 -1.32 3.13
C GLN A 6 16.00 0.14 2.81
N LYS A 7 17.00 0.98 2.50
CA LYS A 7 16.82 2.38 2.07
C LYS A 7 15.90 2.54 0.85
N SER A 8 15.90 1.57 -0.08
CA SER A 8 15.00 1.61 -1.24
C SER A 8 13.57 1.24 -0.84
N LEU A 9 13.41 0.22 0.00
CA LEU A 9 12.10 -0.18 0.54
C LEU A 9 11.45 0.96 1.34
N ASP A 10 12.23 1.63 2.18
CA ASP A 10 11.72 2.74 2.99
C ASP A 10 11.25 3.91 2.10
N LYS A 11 12.00 4.25 1.04
CA LYS A 11 11.59 5.27 0.07
C LYS A 11 10.25 4.95 -0.60
N ILE A 12 9.99 3.70 -0.95
CA ILE A 12 8.69 3.30 -1.53
C ILE A 12 7.59 3.36 -0.48
N LYS A 13 7.85 2.86 0.72
CA LYS A 13 6.89 2.96 1.84
C LYS A 13 6.54 4.42 2.11
N ASP A 14 7.49 5.34 2.07
CA ASP A 14 7.24 6.77 2.24
C ASP A 14 6.39 7.36 1.10
N LYS A 15 6.69 7.01 -0.15
CA LYS A 15 5.85 7.42 -1.30
C LYS A 15 4.42 6.92 -1.18
N ILE A 16 4.24 5.64 -0.86
CA ILE A 16 2.92 5.04 -0.63
C ILE A 16 2.22 5.73 0.54
N ARG A 17 2.93 5.96 1.66
CA ARG A 17 2.41 6.62 2.85
C ARG A 17 1.88 8.02 2.55
N ASN A 18 2.61 8.78 1.74
CA ASN A 18 2.23 10.13 1.33
C ASN A 18 0.99 10.14 0.43
N LYS A 19 0.83 9.13 -0.44
CA LYS A 19 -0.33 8.98 -1.33
C LYS A 19 -1.56 8.35 -0.68
N THR A 20 -1.37 7.66 0.45
CA THR A 20 -2.43 6.94 1.19
C THR A 20 -2.65 7.55 2.56
N ARG A 21 -2.68 8.89 2.64
CA ARG A 21 -3.08 9.56 3.90
C ARG A 21 -4.56 9.29 4.14
N ARG A 22 -4.90 8.90 5.37
CA ARG A 22 -6.28 8.59 5.77
C ARG A 22 -7.23 9.77 5.54
N THR A 23 -6.76 11.01 5.70
CA THR A 23 -7.57 12.23 5.64
C THR A 23 -7.40 13.03 4.34
N GLN A 24 -6.87 12.44 3.27
CA GLN A 24 -6.48 13.16 2.06
C GLN A 24 -7.65 13.69 1.20
N GLY A 25 -8.89 13.30 1.49
CA GLY A 25 -10.08 13.80 0.78
C GLY A 25 -10.32 13.24 -0.63
N HIS A 26 -9.41 12.42 -1.16
CA HIS A 26 -9.58 11.77 -2.46
C HIS A 26 -10.48 10.54 -2.40
N SER A 27 -11.14 10.24 -3.53
CA SER A 27 -11.85 8.99 -3.70
C SER A 27 -10.87 7.81 -3.73
N MET A 28 -11.36 6.59 -3.47
CA MET A 28 -10.50 5.41 -3.53
C MET A 28 -9.93 5.19 -4.94
N GLY A 29 -10.71 5.45 -5.99
CA GLY A 29 -10.25 5.36 -7.38
C GLY A 29 -9.04 6.25 -7.65
N GLN A 30 -9.10 7.52 -7.24
CA GLN A 30 -7.98 8.46 -7.39
C GLN A 30 -6.71 8.02 -6.64
N ILE A 31 -6.88 7.42 -5.47
CA ILE A 31 -5.75 6.89 -4.70
C ILE A 31 -5.11 5.72 -5.44
N ILE A 32 -5.91 4.81 -5.99
CA ILE A 32 -5.43 3.67 -6.79
C ILE A 32 -4.74 4.15 -8.07
N GLU A 33 -5.35 5.07 -8.81
CA GLU A 33 -4.76 5.68 -10.01
C GLU A 33 -3.40 6.32 -9.71
N GLY A 34 -3.29 7.03 -8.57
CA GLY A 34 -2.04 7.63 -8.13
C GLY A 34 -0.98 6.64 -7.64
N LEU A 35 -1.38 5.43 -7.22
CA LEU A 35 -0.51 4.36 -6.73
C LEU A 35 0.00 3.43 -7.83
N ASN A 36 -0.83 3.11 -8.82
CA ASN A 36 -0.50 2.21 -9.93
C ASN A 36 0.85 2.52 -10.59
N PRO A 37 1.19 3.78 -10.97
CA PRO A 37 2.49 4.08 -11.57
C PRO A 37 3.66 3.89 -10.59
N VAL A 38 3.45 4.16 -9.29
CA VAL A 38 4.48 3.94 -8.24
C VAL A 38 4.76 2.45 -8.08
N MET A 39 3.70 1.64 -8.02
CA MET A 39 3.82 0.18 -7.90
C MET A 39 4.47 -0.42 -9.14
N LYS A 40 4.09 0.02 -10.35
CA LYS A 40 4.68 -0.46 -11.60
C LYS A 40 6.18 -0.17 -11.69
N GLY A 41 6.59 1.07 -11.42
CA GLY A 41 8.01 1.44 -11.42
C GLY A 41 8.82 0.74 -10.34
N TRP A 42 8.21 0.49 -9.18
CA TRP A 42 8.86 -0.25 -8.11
C TRP A 42 9.01 -1.74 -8.42
N PHE A 43 7.98 -2.37 -8.96
CA PHE A 43 8.03 -3.76 -9.39
C PHE A 43 9.14 -3.96 -10.42
N GLU A 44 9.23 -3.07 -11.42
CA GLU A 44 10.30 -3.12 -12.42
C GLU A 44 11.70 -3.00 -11.80
N TYR A 45 11.85 -2.15 -10.78
CA TYR A 45 13.12 -2.00 -10.06
C TYR A 45 13.48 -3.22 -9.20
N LEU A 46 12.48 -3.90 -8.62
CA LEU A 46 12.67 -5.03 -7.71
C LEU A 46 12.42 -6.41 -8.29
N LYS A 47 12.03 -6.55 -9.57
CA LYS A 47 11.74 -7.85 -10.20
C LYS A 47 12.90 -8.85 -10.12
N HIS A 48 14.13 -8.37 -9.93
CA HIS A 48 15.33 -9.19 -9.75
C HIS A 48 15.64 -9.53 -8.27
N SER A 49 14.79 -9.10 -7.34
CA SER A 49 14.91 -9.34 -5.91
C SER A 49 14.11 -10.57 -5.48
N HIS A 50 14.40 -11.07 -4.27
CA HIS A 50 13.70 -12.23 -3.73
C HIS A 50 12.20 -11.98 -3.53
N TRP A 51 11.38 -12.99 -3.89
CA TRP A 51 9.94 -12.93 -3.92
C TRP A 51 9.29 -12.66 -2.54
N THR A 52 9.94 -13.09 -1.45
CA THR A 52 9.42 -12.87 -0.08
C THR A 52 9.39 -11.40 0.33
N THR A 53 9.94 -10.49 -0.47
CA THR A 53 9.87 -9.05 -0.20
C THR A 53 8.51 -8.45 -0.59
N PHE A 54 7.83 -9.03 -1.59
CA PHE A 54 6.60 -8.46 -2.15
C PHE A 54 5.40 -8.65 -1.21
N GLU A 55 5.26 -9.84 -0.65
CA GLU A 55 4.10 -10.19 0.19
C GLU A 55 3.95 -9.31 1.44
N PRO A 56 5.00 -9.03 2.24
CA PRO A 56 4.89 -8.11 3.38
C PRO A 56 4.54 -6.67 2.97
N LEU A 57 5.04 -6.22 1.82
CA LEU A 57 4.75 -4.87 1.32
C LEU A 57 3.30 -4.76 0.83
N ASP A 58 2.83 -5.75 0.08
CA ASP A 58 1.46 -5.80 -0.40
C ASP A 58 0.46 -5.89 0.75
N GLY A 59 0.74 -6.73 1.77
CA GLY A 59 -0.07 -6.80 2.99
C GLY A 59 -0.16 -5.44 3.69
N TRP A 60 0.97 -4.74 3.80
CA TRP A 60 1.01 -3.39 4.36
C TRP A 60 0.22 -2.37 3.52
N LEU A 61 0.35 -2.40 2.19
CA LEU A 61 -0.41 -1.55 1.27
C LEU A 61 -1.91 -1.78 1.39
N ARG A 62 -2.36 -3.05 1.34
CA ARG A 62 -3.78 -3.42 1.49
C ARG A 62 -4.34 -2.94 2.82
N MET A 63 -3.60 -3.09 3.93
CA MET A 63 -4.03 -2.57 5.23
C MET A 63 -4.27 -1.05 5.21
N ARG A 64 -3.44 -0.28 4.48
CA ARG A 64 -3.64 1.18 4.35
C ARG A 64 -4.89 1.51 3.54
N LEU A 65 -5.09 0.82 2.42
CA LEU A 65 -6.30 1.00 1.59
C LEU A 65 -7.57 0.64 2.38
N ARG A 66 -7.57 -0.49 3.08
CA ARG A 66 -8.67 -0.88 3.98
C ARG A 66 -8.91 0.14 5.08
N SER A 67 -7.86 0.74 5.63
CA SER A 67 -7.99 1.82 6.63
C SER A 67 -8.69 3.05 6.04
N ILE A 68 -8.41 3.40 4.78
CA ILE A 68 -9.09 4.49 4.08
C ILE A 68 -10.56 4.14 3.82
N LEU A 69 -10.84 2.94 3.31
CA LEU A 69 -12.22 2.48 3.10
C LEU A 69 -13.02 2.45 4.39
N ARG A 70 -12.41 1.96 5.48
CA ARG A 70 -13.00 1.96 6.81
C ARG A 70 -13.41 3.37 7.23
N LYS A 71 -12.53 4.36 7.05
CA LYS A 71 -12.87 5.77 7.33
C LYS A 71 -14.03 6.25 6.46
N ASN A 72 -14.00 5.96 5.17
CA ASN A 72 -15.05 6.38 4.23
C ASN A 72 -16.41 5.76 4.59
N ASN A 73 -16.41 4.56 5.18
CA ASN A 73 -17.60 3.89 5.71
C ASN A 73 -17.93 4.30 7.18
N GLY A 74 -17.41 5.43 7.68
CA GLY A 74 -17.69 5.93 9.03
C GLY A 74 -16.94 5.24 10.17
N GLY A 75 -16.10 4.24 9.88
CA GLY A 75 -15.33 3.49 10.86
C GLY A 75 -14.09 4.25 11.38
N LYS A 76 -13.72 3.98 12.63
CA LYS A 76 -12.52 4.53 13.30
C LYS A 76 -11.36 3.53 13.27
N GLY A 77 -10.13 4.05 13.33
CA GLY A 77 -8.91 3.23 13.45
C GLY A 77 -8.46 2.49 12.19
N ARG A 78 -7.40 1.69 12.34
CA ARG A 78 -6.80 0.89 11.26
C ARG A 78 -7.74 -0.22 10.77
N GLY A 79 -7.60 -0.61 9.50
CA GLY A 79 -8.30 -1.75 8.94
C GLY A 79 -7.92 -3.05 9.67
N ARG A 80 -8.90 -3.82 10.12
CA ARG A 80 -8.74 -5.02 10.98
C ARG A 80 -9.86 -6.02 10.76
N GLY A 81 -9.61 -7.29 11.07
CA GLY A 81 -10.63 -8.34 11.22
C GLY A 81 -11.56 -8.43 10.01
N SER A 82 -12.84 -8.09 10.20
CA SER A 82 -13.88 -8.12 9.17
C SER A 82 -13.58 -7.26 7.93
N ASP A 83 -12.71 -6.24 8.04
CA ASP A 83 -12.27 -5.46 6.88
C ASP A 83 -11.51 -6.30 5.85
N HIS A 84 -10.88 -7.41 6.27
CA HIS A 84 -10.19 -8.33 5.37
C HIS A 84 -11.16 -9.17 4.52
N GLN A 85 -12.38 -9.39 5.03
CA GLN A 85 -13.44 -10.11 4.33
C GLN A 85 -14.25 -9.16 3.44
N LYS A 86 -14.53 -7.95 3.96
CA LYS A 86 -15.28 -6.92 3.22
C LYS A 86 -14.51 -6.36 2.02
N TRP A 87 -13.18 -6.29 2.12
CA TRP A 87 -12.29 -5.78 1.08
C TRP A 87 -11.09 -6.73 0.91
N PRO A 88 -11.24 -7.82 0.13
CA PRO A 88 -10.18 -8.80 -0.09
C PRO A 88 -8.92 -8.20 -0.75
#